data_AF-A0A2G0CB94-F1
#
_entry.id   AF-A0A2G0CB94-F1
#
_cell.length_a   1.000
_cell.length_b   1.000
_cell.length_c   1.000
_cell.angle_alpha   90.00
_cell.angle_beta   90.00
_cell.angle_gamma   90.00
#
_symmetry.space_group_name_H-M   'P 1'
#
loop_
_entity.id
_entity.type
_entity.pdbx_description
1 polymer ?
#
loop_
_entity_poly.entity_id
_entity_poly.type
_entity_poly.pdbx_seq_one_letter_code
_entity_poly.pdbx_strand_id
1 'polypeptide(L)'
;MARTLTLLGCLFCLLLSCSREDVSTRYAITGLDVSRYQGVVDWDSVADAGHHFVFIKASEGWNHRDLAFRANWAEAGRAGIRRGAYHFFLPHTSVERQLSNFIDLVKLEPGDLPPVLDVEKRGNLSSAELVAHVRQWLILAEDHYGVKPIIYTGLNFYNRHLAGQFDEYPLWLARYSHREPVTVCGRPFQFWQYTDRAASPGIVGAVDRNVFTGTVAQLEALCVPYPANHHDPLAIFQ
;
A
#
# COMPACT_ATOMS: atom_id res chain seq x y z
N MET A 1 39.04 22.95 -61.29
CA MET A 1 37.64 22.57 -61.02
C MET A 1 37.65 21.29 -60.20
N ALA A 2 37.42 21.41 -58.89
CA ALA A 2 37.49 20.30 -57.93
C ALA A 2 36.08 19.74 -57.69
N ARG A 3 35.92 18.41 -57.64
CA ARG A 3 34.79 17.74 -56.97
C ARG A 3 35.25 16.42 -56.37
N THR A 4 35.48 16.44 -55.06
CA THR A 4 35.72 15.26 -54.22
C THR A 4 34.36 14.72 -53.78
N LEU A 5 34.09 13.45 -54.05
CA LEU A 5 32.86 12.76 -53.65
C LEU A 5 33.10 12.07 -52.30
N THR A 6 32.51 12.58 -51.23
CA THR A 6 32.57 11.94 -49.90
C THR A 6 31.29 11.14 -49.69
N LEU A 7 31.42 9.81 -49.66
CA LEU A 7 30.32 8.90 -49.33
C LEU A 7 30.13 8.92 -47.81
N LEU A 8 29.03 9.51 -47.33
CA LEU A 8 28.63 9.44 -45.92
C LEU A 8 27.95 8.08 -45.68
N GLY A 9 28.60 7.20 -44.92
CA GLY A 9 27.98 5.98 -44.39
C GLY A 9 26.94 6.33 -43.32
N CYS A 10 25.68 6.00 -43.56
CA CYS A 10 24.64 6.05 -42.53
C CYS A 10 24.85 4.92 -41.52
N LEU A 11 25.41 5.25 -40.36
CA LEU A 11 25.46 4.36 -39.20
C LEU A 11 24.05 4.30 -38.59
N PHE A 12 23.29 3.25 -38.91
CA PHE A 12 22.01 2.96 -38.28
C PHE A 12 22.28 2.43 -36.86
N CYS A 13 22.47 3.34 -35.91
CA CYS A 13 22.48 3.00 -34.49
C CYS A 13 21.06 2.58 -34.09
N LEU A 14 20.80 1.27 -34.10
CA LEU A 14 19.70 0.66 -33.35
C LEU A 14 19.94 0.98 -31.87
N LEU A 15 19.32 2.07 -31.40
CA LEU A 15 19.12 2.34 -29.99
C LEU A 15 18.22 1.23 -29.46
N LEU A 16 18.82 0.12 -29.03
CA LEU A 16 18.21 -0.78 -28.05
C LEU A 16 18.06 0.03 -26.76
N SER A 17 17.01 0.84 -26.71
CA SER A 17 16.43 1.31 -25.47
C SER A 17 16.10 0.04 -24.70
N CYS A 18 16.93 -0.29 -23.72
CA CYS A 18 16.55 -1.21 -22.67
C CYS A 18 15.41 -0.52 -21.92
N SER A 19 14.18 -0.65 -22.42
CA SER A 19 13.00 -0.13 -21.74
C SER A 19 12.93 -0.86 -20.42
N ARG A 20 13.27 -0.15 -19.35
CA ARG A 20 13.26 -0.70 -18.00
C ARG A 20 11.82 -1.11 -17.70
N GLU A 21 11.60 -2.42 -17.55
CA GLU A 21 10.27 -2.96 -17.30
C GLU A 21 9.67 -2.30 -16.06
N ASP A 22 8.47 -1.74 -16.21
CA ASP A 22 7.77 -1.13 -15.09
C ASP A 22 7.48 -2.19 -14.03
N VAL A 23 7.49 -1.82 -12.76
CA VAL A 23 7.18 -2.77 -11.67
C VAL A 23 5.77 -3.33 -11.88
N SER A 24 4.84 -2.49 -12.33
CA SER A 24 3.44 -2.86 -12.56
C SER A 24 3.27 -3.98 -13.60
N THR A 25 4.18 -4.15 -14.58
CA THR A 25 4.02 -5.20 -15.61
C THR A 25 4.33 -6.60 -15.08
N ARG A 26 5.00 -6.69 -13.93
CA ARG A 26 5.36 -7.98 -13.30
C ARG A 26 4.31 -8.50 -12.33
N TYR A 27 3.34 -7.68 -11.96
CA TYR A 27 2.30 -8.03 -10.99
C TYR A 27 0.94 -7.66 -11.56
N ALA A 28 0.02 -8.63 -11.61
CA ALA A 28 -1.30 -8.42 -12.19
C ALA A 28 -2.16 -7.44 -11.37
N ILE A 29 -1.88 -7.30 -10.07
CA ILE A 29 -2.71 -6.56 -9.13
C ILE A 29 -1.94 -5.33 -8.66
N THR A 30 -2.47 -4.17 -9.03
CA THR A 30 -1.92 -2.86 -8.73
C THR A 30 -2.85 -2.09 -7.80
N GLY A 31 -2.28 -1.15 -7.06
CA GLY A 31 -3.05 -0.27 -6.21
C GLY A 31 -2.33 1.02 -5.88
N LEU A 32 -3.01 1.82 -5.08
CA LEU A 32 -2.59 3.13 -4.64
C LEU A 32 -2.58 3.21 -3.12
N ASP A 33 -1.90 4.20 -2.59
CA ASP A 33 -2.22 4.70 -1.26
C ASP A 33 -2.26 6.22 -1.24
N VAL A 34 -3.24 6.75 -0.49
CA VAL A 34 -3.59 8.18 -0.51
C VAL A 34 -3.87 8.70 0.89
N SER A 35 -3.72 10.01 1.02
CA SER A 35 -4.10 10.79 2.20
C SER A 35 -4.71 12.12 1.75
N ARG A 36 -4.93 13.05 2.67
CA ARG A 36 -5.24 14.44 2.33
C ARG A 36 -4.24 15.10 1.36
N TYR A 37 -3.00 14.61 1.27
CA TYR A 37 -1.97 15.22 0.41
C TYR A 37 -2.23 15.03 -1.09
N GLN A 38 -3.05 14.06 -1.47
CA GLN A 38 -3.47 13.84 -2.86
C GLN A 38 -4.64 14.74 -3.28
N GLY A 39 -5.14 15.60 -2.39
CA GLY A 39 -6.21 16.54 -2.69
C GLY A 39 -7.55 15.84 -2.98
N VAL A 40 -8.33 16.42 -3.88
CA VAL A 40 -9.58 15.81 -4.36
C VAL A 40 -9.23 14.78 -5.43
N VAL A 41 -9.66 13.54 -5.21
CA VAL A 41 -9.44 12.41 -6.12
C VAL A 41 -10.70 12.16 -6.93
N ASP A 42 -10.55 12.07 -8.25
CA ASP A 42 -11.58 11.53 -9.14
C ASP A 42 -11.46 10.01 -9.19
N TRP A 43 -12.30 9.35 -8.39
CA TRP A 43 -12.26 7.91 -8.19
C TRP A 43 -12.77 7.11 -9.38
N ASP A 44 -13.63 7.68 -10.25
CA ASP A 44 -14.05 7.01 -11.47
C ASP A 44 -12.87 6.92 -12.44
N SER A 45 -12.10 8.01 -12.60
CA SER A 45 -10.84 7.99 -13.39
C SER A 45 -9.80 7.03 -12.81
N VAL A 46 -9.72 6.88 -11.48
CA VAL A 46 -8.82 5.91 -10.84
C VAL A 46 -9.29 4.48 -11.12
N ALA A 47 -10.59 4.20 -11.06
CA ALA A 47 -11.15 2.88 -11.38
C ALA A 47 -10.93 2.52 -12.85
N ASP A 48 -11.17 3.45 -13.76
CA ASP A 48 -10.94 3.30 -15.21
C ASP A 48 -9.45 3.05 -15.54
N ALA A 49 -8.54 3.54 -14.69
CA ALA A 49 -7.11 3.26 -14.81
C ALA A 49 -6.71 1.84 -14.35
N GLY A 50 -7.66 1.02 -13.90
CA GLY A 50 -7.47 -0.40 -13.57
C GLY A 50 -6.80 -0.67 -12.23
N HIS A 51 -6.89 0.25 -11.26
CA HIS A 51 -6.39 -0.01 -9.89
C HIS A 51 -7.33 -0.94 -9.15
N HIS A 52 -6.78 -2.00 -8.57
CA HIS A 52 -7.54 -3.06 -7.91
C HIS A 52 -7.83 -2.74 -6.45
N PHE A 53 -6.92 -1.99 -5.82
CA PHE A 53 -7.05 -1.62 -4.42
C PHE A 53 -6.50 -0.23 -4.10
N VAL A 54 -6.93 0.31 -2.97
CA VAL A 54 -6.37 1.54 -2.39
C VAL A 54 -6.27 1.45 -0.87
N PHE A 55 -5.14 1.88 -0.31
CA PHE A 55 -5.01 2.17 1.12
C PHE A 55 -5.22 3.67 1.38
N ILE A 56 -6.06 4.03 2.34
CA ILE A 56 -6.47 5.41 2.60
C ILE A 56 -6.09 5.76 4.04
N LYS A 57 -5.34 6.85 4.24
CA LYS A 57 -4.98 7.33 5.57
C LYS A 57 -6.24 7.64 6.35
N ALA A 58 -6.43 7.01 7.50
CA ALA A 58 -7.53 7.31 8.39
C ALA A 58 -7.11 8.23 9.53
N SER A 59 -6.02 7.87 10.21
CA SER A 59 -5.60 8.56 11.44
C SER A 59 -4.10 8.47 11.69
N GLU A 60 -3.65 9.29 12.63
CA GLU A 60 -2.26 9.34 13.10
C GLU A 60 -2.25 9.64 14.60
N GLY A 61 -1.47 8.86 15.36
CA GLY A 61 -1.36 9.06 16.80
C GLY A 61 -2.72 9.03 17.53
N TRP A 62 -2.82 9.73 18.66
CA TRP A 62 -3.98 9.59 19.54
C TRP A 62 -5.23 10.41 19.14
N ASN A 63 -5.11 11.42 18.28
CA ASN A 63 -6.24 12.29 17.93
C ASN A 63 -6.23 12.90 16.52
N HIS A 64 -5.19 12.68 15.72
CA HIS A 64 -5.17 13.22 14.38
C HIS A 64 -5.97 12.30 13.45
N ARG A 65 -6.90 12.88 12.70
CA ARG A 65 -7.73 12.20 11.71
C ARG A 65 -7.53 12.88 10.37
N ASP A 66 -7.31 12.08 9.33
CA ASP A 66 -7.12 12.62 8.00
C ASP A 66 -8.44 13.23 7.49
N LEU A 67 -8.38 14.51 7.08
CA LEU A 67 -9.57 15.26 6.69
C LEU A 67 -10.21 14.75 5.39
N ALA A 68 -9.44 14.07 4.53
CA ALA A 68 -9.94 13.50 3.30
C ALA A 68 -10.45 12.07 3.47
N PHE A 69 -10.18 11.40 4.60
CA PHE A 69 -10.49 9.99 4.81
C PHE A 69 -11.93 9.64 4.45
N ARG A 70 -12.92 10.35 5.02
CA ARG A 70 -14.34 9.99 4.82
C ARG A 70 -14.77 10.09 3.36
N ALA A 71 -14.33 11.13 2.66
CA ALA A 71 -14.64 11.34 1.25
C ALA A 71 -13.95 10.27 0.38
N ASN A 72 -12.64 10.07 0.59
CA ASN A 72 -11.88 9.05 -0.12
C ASN A 72 -12.43 7.64 0.12
N TRP A 73 -12.78 7.31 1.37
CA TRP A 73 -13.33 6.01 1.75
C TRP A 73 -14.65 5.74 1.03
N ALA A 74 -15.58 6.69 1.09
CA ALA A 74 -16.90 6.53 0.46
C ALA A 74 -16.80 6.44 -1.07
N GLU A 75 -16.06 7.35 -1.71
CA GLU A 75 -15.99 7.41 -3.17
C GLU A 75 -15.16 6.28 -3.79
N ALA A 76 -14.08 5.82 -3.14
CA ALA A 76 -13.36 4.64 -3.58
C ALA A 76 -14.25 3.39 -3.56
N GLY A 77 -15.05 3.23 -2.50
CA GLY A 77 -16.03 2.15 -2.40
C GLY A 77 -17.13 2.25 -3.45
N ARG A 78 -17.65 3.47 -3.72
CA ARG A 78 -18.63 3.73 -4.78
C ARG A 78 -18.09 3.37 -6.16
N ALA A 79 -16.82 3.67 -6.43
CA ALA A 79 -16.13 3.36 -7.67
C ALA A 79 -15.76 1.87 -7.82
N GLY A 80 -16.10 1.02 -6.84
CA GLY A 80 -15.83 -0.41 -6.88
C GLY A 80 -14.35 -0.76 -6.67
N ILE A 81 -13.57 0.14 -6.08
CA ILE A 81 -12.17 -0.12 -5.74
C ILE A 81 -12.10 -0.70 -4.34
N ARG A 82 -11.37 -1.80 -4.19
CA ARG A 82 -11.19 -2.43 -2.89
C ARG A 82 -10.38 -1.53 -1.96
N ARG A 83 -10.97 -1.10 -0.85
CA ARG A 83 -10.38 -0.08 0.04
C ARG A 83 -9.88 -0.68 1.35
N GLY A 84 -8.77 -0.17 1.85
CA GLY A 84 -8.23 -0.46 3.18
C GLY A 84 -7.83 0.82 3.89
N ALA A 85 -7.91 0.85 5.21
CA ALA A 85 -7.62 2.05 6.00
C ALA A 85 -6.30 1.88 6.76
N TYR A 86 -5.46 2.91 6.80
CA TYR A 86 -4.21 2.87 7.56
C TYR A 86 -4.13 3.88 8.71
N HIS A 87 -3.45 3.47 9.78
CA HIS A 87 -3.11 4.29 10.93
C HIS A 87 -1.61 4.57 10.99
N PHE A 88 -1.20 5.84 10.95
CA PHE A 88 0.20 6.22 11.13
C PHE A 88 0.59 6.15 12.62
N PHE A 89 1.47 5.21 12.96
CA PHE A 89 1.87 4.92 14.33
C PHE A 89 2.90 5.93 14.87
N LEU A 90 2.61 6.48 16.05
CA LEU A 90 3.50 7.33 16.83
C LEU A 90 4.01 6.57 18.07
N PRO A 91 5.31 6.19 18.12
CA PRO A 91 5.86 5.32 19.16
C PRO A 91 5.66 5.75 20.61
N HIS A 92 5.64 7.06 20.85
CA HIS A 92 5.54 7.65 22.19
C HIS A 92 4.11 7.97 22.61
N THR A 93 3.13 7.42 21.89
CA THR A 93 1.71 7.60 22.18
C THR A 93 1.12 6.29 22.68
N SER A 94 0.22 6.35 23.67
CA SER A 94 -0.50 5.16 24.18
C SER A 94 -1.13 4.37 23.02
N VAL A 95 -0.86 3.07 22.99
CA VAL A 95 -1.36 2.15 21.95
C VAL A 95 -2.88 2.13 21.94
N GLU A 96 -3.51 2.11 23.11
CA GLU A 96 -4.96 2.08 23.28
C GLU A 96 -5.61 3.35 22.73
N ARG A 97 -4.99 4.52 22.95
CA ARG A 97 -5.49 5.79 22.39
C ARG A 97 -5.32 5.86 20.87
N GLN A 98 -4.21 5.35 20.35
CA GLN A 98 -4.00 5.24 18.90
C GLN A 98 -5.03 4.33 18.24
N LEU A 99 -5.27 3.16 18.84
CA LEU A 99 -6.29 2.25 18.39
C LEU A 99 -7.69 2.89 18.46
N SER A 100 -8.03 3.53 19.60
CA SER A 100 -9.33 4.22 19.76
C SER A 100 -9.55 5.26 18.67
N ASN A 101 -8.53 6.07 18.37
CA ASN A 101 -8.60 7.07 17.30
C ASN A 101 -8.92 6.44 15.93
N PHE A 102 -8.34 5.27 15.64
CA PHE A 102 -8.56 4.53 14.41
C PHE A 102 -9.95 3.86 14.36
N ILE A 103 -10.30 3.05 15.36
CA ILE A 103 -11.57 2.27 15.36
C ILE A 103 -12.81 3.15 15.47
N ASP A 104 -12.71 4.34 16.06
CA ASP A 104 -13.83 5.29 16.10
C ASP A 104 -14.17 5.86 14.71
N LEU A 105 -13.19 5.88 13.82
CA LEU A 105 -13.32 6.45 12.47
C LEU A 105 -13.58 5.37 11.42
N VAL A 106 -12.89 4.23 11.53
CA VAL A 106 -12.88 3.17 10.52
C VAL A 106 -13.87 2.09 10.90
N LYS A 107 -14.85 1.87 10.03
CA LYS A 107 -15.79 0.76 10.10
C LYS A 107 -15.61 -0.06 8.84
N LEU A 108 -15.11 -1.28 8.98
CA LEU A 108 -14.88 -2.17 7.86
C LEU A 108 -16.16 -2.96 7.56
N GLU A 109 -16.43 -3.08 6.27
CA GLU A 109 -17.51 -3.87 5.70
C GLU A 109 -16.90 -5.09 4.99
N PRO A 110 -17.69 -6.17 4.77
CA PRO A 110 -17.24 -7.27 3.92
C PRO A 110 -16.68 -6.79 2.58
N GLY A 111 -15.55 -7.37 2.18
CA GLY A 111 -14.82 -6.97 0.98
C GLY A 111 -13.77 -5.87 1.19
N ASP A 112 -13.83 -5.10 2.28
CA ASP A 112 -12.76 -4.17 2.63
C ASP A 112 -11.46 -4.92 2.99
N LEU A 113 -10.31 -4.32 2.71
CA LEU A 113 -9.02 -4.86 3.13
C LEU A 113 -8.84 -4.72 4.65
N PRO A 114 -8.00 -5.59 5.28
CA PRO A 114 -7.68 -5.48 6.69
C PRO A 114 -7.13 -4.10 7.07
N PRO A 115 -7.28 -3.70 8.35
CA PRO A 115 -6.69 -2.46 8.81
C PRO A 115 -5.17 -2.51 8.70
N VAL A 116 -4.54 -1.39 8.36
CA VAL A 116 -3.09 -1.30 8.24
C VAL A 116 -2.51 -0.50 9.40
N LEU A 117 -1.46 -1.04 10.03
CA LEU A 117 -0.60 -0.28 10.94
C LEU A 117 0.65 0.18 10.19
N ASP A 118 0.79 1.49 10.03
CA ASP A 118 1.95 2.12 9.41
C ASP A 118 3.00 2.43 10.48
N VAL A 119 4.15 1.73 10.43
CA VAL A 119 5.25 1.81 11.40
C VAL A 119 6.54 2.24 10.72
N GLU A 120 6.81 3.54 10.75
CA GLU A 120 8.01 4.12 10.14
C GLU A 120 8.97 4.80 11.12
N LYS A 121 8.51 5.01 12.35
CA LYS A 121 9.26 5.72 13.39
C LYS A 121 9.46 4.81 14.57
N ARG A 122 10.67 4.84 15.14
CA ARG A 122 10.98 4.26 16.45
C ARG A 122 10.96 5.32 17.56
N GLY A 123 11.25 6.58 17.19
CA GLY A 123 11.52 7.62 18.17
C GLY A 123 12.72 7.22 19.05
N ASN A 124 12.54 7.32 20.36
CA ASN A 124 13.57 7.02 21.36
C ASN A 124 13.41 5.63 21.98
N LEU A 125 12.36 4.89 21.64
CA LEU A 125 12.15 3.51 22.14
C LEU A 125 13.24 2.58 21.64
N SER A 126 13.66 1.59 22.40
CA SER A 126 14.42 0.45 21.86
C SER A 126 13.60 -0.32 20.80
N SER A 127 14.25 -1.15 19.99
CA SER A 127 13.53 -2.03 19.05
C SER A 127 12.56 -2.96 19.79
N ALA A 128 12.95 -3.44 20.99
CA ALA A 128 12.10 -4.33 21.80
C ALA A 128 10.84 -3.63 22.30
N GLU A 129 10.95 -2.39 22.78
CA GLU A 129 9.79 -1.59 23.20
C GLU A 129 8.87 -1.26 22.02
N LEU A 130 9.43 -0.86 20.87
CA LEU A 130 8.64 -0.65 19.65
C LEU A 130 7.88 -1.92 19.26
N VAL A 131 8.56 -3.07 19.23
CA VAL A 131 7.95 -4.37 18.93
C VAL A 131 6.84 -4.70 19.93
N ALA A 132 7.01 -4.41 21.22
CA ALA A 132 5.97 -4.62 22.22
C ALA A 132 4.73 -3.77 21.93
N HIS A 133 4.90 -2.48 21.63
CA HIS A 133 3.78 -1.59 21.32
C HIS A 133 3.08 -1.95 20.01
N VAL A 134 3.84 -2.29 18.97
CA VAL A 134 3.29 -2.77 17.69
C VAL A 134 2.49 -4.06 17.89
N ARG A 135 3.04 -5.03 18.63
CA ARG A 135 2.33 -6.28 18.97
C ARG A 135 1.00 -6.01 19.65
N GLN A 136 1.00 -5.11 20.64
CA GLN A 136 -0.20 -4.76 21.37
C GLN A 136 -1.26 -4.15 20.45
N TRP A 137 -0.88 -3.23 19.56
CA TRP A 137 -1.82 -2.65 18.61
C TRP A 137 -2.40 -3.71 17.67
N LEU A 138 -1.57 -4.59 17.12
CA LEU A 138 -1.98 -5.65 16.19
C LEU A 138 -2.98 -6.61 16.83
N ILE A 139 -2.71 -7.08 18.05
CA ILE A 139 -3.61 -7.99 18.78
C ILE A 139 -4.96 -7.33 19.02
N LEU A 140 -4.96 -6.08 19.50
CA LEU A 140 -6.21 -5.38 19.81
C LEU A 140 -7.02 -5.03 18.55
N ALA A 141 -6.34 -4.72 17.44
CA ALA A 141 -7.01 -4.50 16.16
C ALA A 141 -7.55 -5.80 15.55
N GLU A 142 -6.81 -6.91 15.64
CA GLU A 142 -7.27 -8.24 15.22
C GLU A 142 -8.51 -8.68 16.01
N ASP A 143 -8.50 -8.46 17.33
CA ASP A 143 -9.66 -8.72 18.19
C ASP A 143 -10.88 -7.88 17.80
N HIS A 144 -10.68 -6.59 17.48
CA HIS A 144 -11.77 -5.69 17.10
C HIS A 144 -12.37 -6.01 15.73
N TYR A 145 -11.53 -6.24 14.71
CA TYR A 145 -11.98 -6.38 13.31
C TYR A 145 -12.17 -7.84 12.89
N GLY A 146 -11.72 -8.82 13.67
CA GLY A 146 -11.80 -10.24 13.35
C GLY A 146 -10.93 -10.68 12.18
N VAL A 147 -10.02 -9.82 11.71
CA VAL A 147 -9.07 -10.08 10.62
C VAL A 147 -7.68 -9.60 11.01
N LYS A 148 -6.65 -10.28 10.50
CA LYS A 148 -5.25 -9.94 10.75
C LYS A 148 -4.87 -8.59 10.10
N PRO A 149 -4.47 -7.57 10.89
CA PRO A 149 -4.01 -6.31 10.34
C PRO A 149 -2.76 -6.48 9.46
N ILE A 150 -2.63 -5.63 8.45
CA ILE A 150 -1.43 -5.54 7.62
C ILE A 150 -0.43 -4.60 8.31
N ILE A 151 0.86 -4.94 8.27
CA ILE A 151 1.93 -4.05 8.75
C ILE A 151 2.53 -3.33 7.55
N TYR A 152 2.48 -2.00 7.52
CA TYR A 152 3.27 -1.20 6.60
C TYR A 152 4.57 -0.71 7.25
N THR A 153 5.68 -0.82 6.52
CA THR A 153 6.95 -0.21 6.93
C THR A 153 7.96 -0.16 5.78
N GLY A 154 8.93 0.76 5.85
CA GLY A 154 10.06 0.77 4.93
C GLY A 154 11.03 -0.40 5.14
N LEU A 155 11.56 -0.97 4.05
CA LEU A 155 12.45 -2.14 4.11
C LEU A 155 13.64 -1.98 5.08
N ASN A 156 14.29 -0.82 5.07
CA ASN A 156 15.42 -0.54 5.95
C ASN A 156 15.00 -0.46 7.42
N PHE A 157 13.81 0.07 7.69
CA PHE A 157 13.26 0.17 9.03
C PHE A 157 12.88 -1.22 9.55
N TYR A 158 12.17 -2.00 8.74
CA TYR A 158 11.86 -3.40 9.00
C TYR A 158 13.12 -4.19 9.38
N ASN A 159 14.13 -4.19 8.51
CA ASN A 159 15.36 -4.97 8.71
C ASN A 159 16.10 -4.60 10.00
N ARG A 160 15.98 -3.34 10.45
CA ARG A 160 16.67 -2.84 11.65
C ARG A 160 15.88 -3.09 12.94
N HIS A 161 14.56 -3.05 12.89
CA HIS A 161 13.73 -2.94 14.10
C HIS A 161 12.67 -4.03 14.25
N LEU A 162 12.19 -4.62 13.15
CA LEU A 162 11.04 -5.53 13.15
C LEU A 162 11.35 -6.92 12.58
N ALA A 163 12.54 -7.15 12.02
CA ALA A 163 12.91 -8.42 11.41
C ALA A 163 12.76 -9.62 12.36
N GLY A 164 12.15 -10.70 11.87
CA GLY A 164 11.87 -11.91 12.65
C GLY A 164 10.73 -11.75 13.66
N GLN A 165 9.93 -10.69 13.56
CA GLN A 165 8.72 -10.49 14.36
C GLN A 165 7.50 -10.47 13.45
N PHE A 166 6.34 -10.91 13.96
CA PHE A 166 5.02 -10.76 13.33
C PHE A 166 4.82 -11.57 12.04
N ASP A 167 5.51 -12.69 11.85
CA ASP A 167 5.43 -13.51 10.62
C ASP A 167 4.01 -14.01 10.31
N GLU A 168 3.15 -14.03 11.32
CA GLU A 168 1.73 -14.36 11.23
C GLU A 168 0.85 -13.25 10.66
N TYR A 169 1.36 -12.02 10.46
CA TYR A 169 0.64 -10.88 9.90
C TYR A 169 1.05 -10.62 8.44
N PRO A 170 0.14 -10.15 7.56
CA PRO A 170 0.53 -9.67 6.24
C PRO A 170 1.48 -8.47 6.32
N LEU A 171 2.40 -8.37 5.38
CA LEU A 171 3.43 -7.33 5.33
C LEU A 171 3.32 -6.53 4.03
N TRP A 172 3.27 -5.21 4.18
CA TRP A 172 3.38 -4.21 3.12
C TRP A 172 4.72 -3.48 3.26
N LEU A 173 5.63 -3.69 2.31
CA LEU A 173 6.97 -3.10 2.36
C LEU A 173 7.08 -1.90 1.43
N ALA A 174 7.62 -0.79 1.94
CA ALA A 174 8.10 0.30 1.10
C ALA A 174 9.56 0.09 0.69
N ARG A 175 9.79 0.11 -0.63
CA ARG A 175 11.12 0.20 -1.22
C ARG A 175 11.01 0.86 -2.58
N TYR A 176 11.42 2.12 -2.66
CA TYR A 176 11.36 2.88 -3.90
C TYR A 176 12.47 2.47 -4.88
N SER A 177 12.18 1.43 -5.66
CA SER A 177 13.13 0.79 -6.57
C SER A 177 12.38 -0.04 -7.61
N HIS A 178 13.05 -0.38 -8.71
CA HIS A 178 12.55 -1.42 -9.62
C HIS A 178 12.92 -2.84 -9.15
N ARG A 179 13.76 -2.97 -8.12
CA ARG A 179 14.15 -4.26 -7.56
C ARG A 179 13.25 -4.61 -6.39
N GLU A 180 12.69 -5.81 -6.43
CA GLU A 180 11.82 -6.35 -5.39
C GLU A 180 12.48 -6.34 -4.01
N PRO A 181 11.81 -5.91 -2.93
CA PRO A 181 12.39 -5.88 -1.60
C PRO A 181 12.76 -7.29 -1.11
N VAL A 182 13.92 -7.40 -0.47
CA VAL A 182 14.37 -8.63 0.17
C VAL A 182 14.63 -8.32 1.63
N THR A 183 13.85 -8.94 2.52
CA THR A 183 14.02 -8.78 3.97
C THR A 183 15.25 -9.53 4.44
N VAL A 184 15.92 -9.03 5.49
CA VAL A 184 17.16 -9.64 6.02
C VAL A 184 16.94 -11.05 6.56
N CYS A 185 15.71 -11.36 6.97
CA CYS A 185 15.31 -12.67 7.50
C CYS A 185 14.62 -13.56 6.46
N GLY A 186 14.51 -13.13 5.19
CA GLY A 186 13.85 -13.91 4.13
C GLY A 186 12.32 -14.02 4.26
N ARG A 187 11.70 -13.22 5.14
CA ARG A 187 10.24 -13.15 5.27
C ARG A 187 9.60 -12.62 3.98
N PRO A 188 8.55 -13.28 3.46
CA PRO A 188 7.79 -12.78 2.30
C PRO A 188 6.94 -11.56 2.68
N PHE A 189 6.54 -10.80 1.67
CA PHE A 189 5.63 -9.66 1.79
C PHE A 189 4.49 -9.81 0.77
N GLN A 190 3.35 -9.23 1.10
CA GLN A 190 2.12 -9.32 0.30
C GLN A 190 1.93 -8.07 -0.56
N PHE A 191 2.32 -6.91 -0.05
CA PHE A 191 2.22 -5.63 -0.76
C PHE A 191 3.58 -4.96 -0.85
N TRP A 192 3.82 -4.26 -1.96
CA TRP A 192 5.05 -3.49 -2.16
C TRP A 192 4.74 -2.10 -2.70
N GLN A 193 5.07 -1.07 -1.90
CA GLN A 193 5.12 0.31 -2.34
C GLN A 193 6.45 0.58 -3.04
N TYR A 194 6.40 0.70 -4.36
CA TYR A 194 7.60 0.72 -5.21
C TYR A 194 7.99 2.11 -5.71
N THR A 195 7.10 3.10 -5.57
CA THR A 195 7.37 4.51 -5.86
C THR A 195 6.39 5.41 -5.13
N ASP A 196 6.85 6.62 -4.82
CA ASP A 196 6.12 7.74 -4.22
C ASP A 196 5.83 8.88 -5.24
N ARG A 197 6.11 8.62 -6.52
CA ARG A 197 6.29 9.65 -7.55
C ARG A 197 5.55 9.37 -8.85
N ALA A 198 4.61 8.43 -8.83
CA ALA A 198 3.85 8.11 -10.02
C ALA A 198 2.79 9.18 -10.29
N ALA A 199 2.44 9.34 -11.56
CA ALA A 199 1.19 10.00 -11.94
C ALA A 199 0.06 8.97 -12.01
N SER A 200 -1.17 9.39 -11.72
CA SER A 200 -2.38 8.58 -11.94
C SER A 200 -3.49 9.44 -12.52
N PRO A 201 -4.25 8.92 -13.51
CA PRO A 201 -5.54 9.51 -13.84
C PRO A 201 -6.39 9.71 -12.58
N GLY A 202 -7.07 10.86 -12.51
CA GLY A 202 -7.90 11.25 -11.38
C GLY A 202 -7.18 11.84 -10.16
N ILE A 203 -5.84 11.86 -10.13
CA ILE A 203 -5.05 12.45 -9.03
C ILE A 203 -4.14 13.54 -9.56
N VAL A 204 -4.25 14.74 -8.97
CA VAL A 204 -3.36 15.85 -9.27
C VAL A 204 -2.08 15.71 -8.47
N GLY A 205 -0.95 15.57 -9.17
CA GLY A 205 0.38 15.46 -8.56
C GLY A 205 0.87 14.02 -8.44
N ALA A 206 1.82 13.81 -7.54
CA ALA A 206 2.43 12.51 -7.31
C ALA A 206 1.58 11.65 -6.37
N VAL A 207 1.55 10.35 -6.64
CA VAL A 207 0.90 9.35 -5.80
C VAL A 207 1.77 8.10 -5.66
N ASP A 208 1.62 7.47 -4.51
CA ASP A 208 2.30 6.24 -4.15
C ASP A 208 1.68 5.06 -4.90
N ARG A 209 2.51 4.19 -5.49
CA ARG A 209 2.07 3.00 -6.23
C ARG A 209 2.46 1.74 -5.52
N ASN A 210 1.50 0.82 -5.50
CA ASN A 210 1.60 -0.47 -4.86
C ASN A 210 1.34 -1.59 -5.85
N VAL A 211 1.94 -2.74 -5.58
CA VAL A 211 1.56 -4.02 -6.17
C VAL A 211 1.24 -5.02 -5.08
N PHE A 212 0.35 -5.95 -5.38
CA PHE A 212 0.13 -7.15 -4.56
C PHE A 212 0.82 -8.35 -5.22
N THR A 213 1.53 -9.16 -4.42
CA THR A 213 2.38 -10.25 -4.93
C THR A 213 1.65 -11.55 -5.20
N GLY A 214 0.38 -11.65 -4.80
CA GLY A 214 -0.46 -12.83 -4.99
C GLY A 214 -1.47 -12.73 -6.13
N THR A 215 -2.37 -13.70 -6.19
CA THR A 215 -3.51 -13.76 -7.12
C THR A 215 -4.72 -12.97 -6.60
N VAL A 216 -5.73 -12.77 -7.46
CA VAL A 216 -6.98 -12.10 -7.06
C VAL A 216 -7.65 -12.83 -5.90
N ALA A 217 -7.75 -14.16 -5.97
CA ALA A 217 -8.31 -14.98 -4.90
C ALA A 217 -7.52 -14.85 -3.58
N GLN A 218 -6.19 -14.67 -3.65
CA GLN A 218 -5.37 -14.43 -2.46
C GLN A 218 -5.59 -13.03 -1.87
N LEU A 219 -5.83 -12.01 -2.71
CA LEU A 219 -6.22 -10.68 -2.23
C LEU A 219 -7.60 -10.72 -1.56
N GLU A 220 -8.58 -11.36 -2.20
CA GLU A 220 -9.93 -11.55 -1.67
C GLU A 220 -9.92 -12.30 -0.33
N ALA A 221 -9.08 -13.33 -0.20
CA ALA A 221 -8.93 -14.08 1.03
C ALA A 221 -8.34 -13.26 2.20
N LEU A 222 -7.68 -12.12 1.93
CA LEU A 222 -7.26 -11.20 2.98
C LEU A 222 -8.40 -10.33 3.48
N CYS A 223 -9.45 -10.11 2.68
CA CYS A 223 -10.49 -9.13 2.98
C CYS A 223 -11.35 -9.55 4.15
N VAL A 224 -12.07 -8.58 4.72
CA VAL A 224 -13.15 -8.87 5.66
C VAL A 224 -14.15 -9.81 4.97
N PRO A 225 -14.43 -11.00 5.54
CA PRO A 225 -15.18 -12.02 4.86
C PRO A 225 -16.65 -11.63 4.71
N TYR A 226 -17.26 -12.03 3.60
CA TYR A 226 -18.71 -12.00 3.46
C TYR A 226 -19.36 -13.04 4.37
N PRO A 227 -20.55 -12.76 4.93
CA PRO A 227 -21.35 -13.79 5.58
C PRO A 227 -21.59 -14.95 4.60
N ALA A 228 -21.69 -16.18 5.11
CA ALA A 228 -21.66 -17.42 4.32
C ALA A 228 -22.65 -17.52 3.13
N ASN A 229 -23.66 -16.64 3.04
CA ASN A 229 -24.67 -16.60 1.98
C ASN A 229 -24.55 -15.38 1.05
N HIS A 230 -23.45 -14.62 1.12
CA HIS A 230 -23.23 -13.42 0.30
C HIS A 230 -21.97 -13.59 -0.56
N HIS A 231 -22.05 -13.13 -1.81
CA HIS A 231 -20.95 -13.15 -2.77
C HIS A 231 -20.26 -11.77 -2.82
N ASP A 232 -18.95 -11.75 -3.09
CA ASP A 232 -18.22 -10.50 -3.29
C ASP A 232 -18.65 -9.84 -4.61
N PRO A 233 -19.29 -8.64 -4.60
CA PRO A 233 -19.62 -7.90 -5.81
C PRO A 233 -18.38 -7.41 -6.56
N LEU A 234 -17.21 -7.37 -5.90
CA LEU A 234 -15.93 -7.03 -6.52
C LEU A 234 -15.12 -8.27 -6.91
N ALA A 235 -15.73 -9.46 -6.89
CA ALA A 235 -15.11 -10.64 -7.43
C ALA A 235 -14.79 -10.40 -8.91
N ILE A 236 -13.51 -10.29 -9.23
CA ILE A 236 -13.08 -10.14 -10.62
C ILE A 236 -13.20 -11.54 -11.22
N PHE A 237 -14.27 -11.77 -11.99
CA PHE A 237 -14.44 -13.01 -12.73
C PHE A 237 -13.18 -13.29 -13.56
N GLN A 238 -12.60 -14.49 -13.35
CA GLN A 238 -11.45 -14.99 -14.11
C GLN A 238 -11.84 -15.27 -15.57
#